data_AF-A0A1G2U8T7-F1
#
_entry.id   AF-A0A1G2U8T7-F1
#
_cell.length_a   1.000
_cell.length_b   1.000
_cell.length_c   1.000
_cell.angle_alpha   90.00
_cell.angle_beta   90.00
_cell.angle_gamma   90.00
#
_symmetry.space_group_name_H-M   'P 1'
#
loop_
_entity.id
_entity.type
_entity.pdbx_description
1 polymer ?
#
loop_
_entity_poly.entity_id
_entity_poly.type
_entity_poly.pdbx_seq_one_letter_code
_entity_poly.pdbx_strand_id
1 'polypeptide(L)'
;MNQMPFVDKTGKVYKYGEFFPEELCSYPYNNSFANLFFPKTKEQALSEGLFWHDFSLKKHPITISSKDLPDNIKDTSDNILKEVIACSSCDSGYRVTKFELRLSYKMNVPLPRTCPFCRINEKIKIWLGQMKQIDRVCDQCDTKFKTHHAKEEAPRIFCKGCYQREIY
;
A
#
# COMPACT_ATOMS: atom_id res chain seq x y z
N MET A 1 -41.16 -0.79 1.64
CA MET A 1 -39.82 -1.44 1.64
C MET A 1 -39.00 -1.18 2.92
N ASN A 2 -39.55 -0.64 4.01
CA ASN A 2 -38.89 -0.50 5.32
C ASN A 2 -39.41 -1.51 6.37
N GLN A 3 -40.09 -2.57 5.94
CA GLN A 3 -40.86 -3.43 6.84
C GLN A 3 -40.00 -4.45 7.60
N MET A 4 -38.78 -4.74 7.13
CA MET A 4 -37.81 -5.62 7.81
C MET A 4 -36.37 -5.09 7.60
N PRO A 5 -35.95 -4.04 8.33
CA PRO A 5 -34.58 -3.60 8.28
C PRO A 5 -33.65 -4.60 8.98
N PHE A 6 -32.42 -4.73 8.49
CA PHE A 6 -31.39 -5.50 9.18
C PHE A 6 -30.82 -4.67 10.32
N VAL A 7 -30.56 -5.28 11.48
CA VAL A 7 -29.95 -4.60 12.63
C VAL A 7 -28.68 -5.32 13.02
N ASP A 8 -27.55 -4.59 13.04
CA ASP A 8 -26.25 -5.13 13.48
C ASP A 8 -26.19 -5.39 14.99
N LYS A 9 -25.17 -6.11 15.46
CA LYS A 9 -24.93 -6.31 16.91
C LYS A 9 -24.65 -5.00 17.64
N THR A 10 -24.17 -3.97 16.94
CA THR A 10 -23.99 -2.62 17.50
C THR A 10 -25.28 -1.78 17.48
N GLY A 11 -26.41 -2.33 17.00
CA GLY A 11 -27.70 -1.63 16.93
C GLY A 11 -27.87 -0.69 15.73
N LYS A 12 -26.96 -0.71 14.74
CA LYS A 12 -27.11 0.06 13.50
C LYS A 12 -28.22 -0.56 12.63
N VAL A 13 -29.14 0.27 12.14
CA VAL A 13 -30.29 -0.16 11.32
C VAL A 13 -29.98 0.08 9.85
N TYR A 14 -30.00 -0.97 9.05
CA TYR A 14 -29.74 -0.94 7.62
C TYR A 14 -31.05 -1.15 6.84
N LYS A 15 -31.36 -0.21 5.95
CA LYS A 15 -32.58 -0.19 5.13
C LYS A 15 -32.30 -0.60 3.69
N TYR A 16 -33.36 -0.91 2.96
CA TYR A 16 -33.26 -1.26 1.55
C TYR A 16 -32.66 -0.08 0.73
N GLY A 17 -31.57 -0.35 0.02
CA GLY A 17 -30.81 0.64 -0.76
C GLY A 17 -29.57 1.21 -0.05
N GLU A 18 -29.36 0.89 1.24
CA GLU A 18 -28.12 1.20 1.94
C GLU A 18 -27.05 0.14 1.68
N PHE A 19 -25.80 0.46 2.04
CA PHE A 19 -24.70 -0.50 1.95
C PHE A 19 -24.92 -1.70 2.89
N PHE A 20 -24.31 -2.83 2.54
CA PHE A 20 -24.35 -4.00 3.40
C PHE A 20 -23.66 -3.73 4.75
N PRO A 21 -24.21 -4.27 5.85
CA PRO A 21 -23.58 -4.23 7.16
C PRO A 21 -22.14 -4.73 7.14
N GLU A 22 -21.30 -4.09 7.96
CA GLU A 22 -19.88 -4.43 8.07
C GLU A 22 -19.69 -5.86 8.62
N GLU A 23 -20.61 -6.35 9.46
CA GLU A 23 -20.58 -7.71 10.00
C GLU A 23 -20.82 -8.82 8.96
N LEU A 24 -21.43 -8.50 7.82
CA LEU A 24 -21.60 -9.46 6.73
C LEU A 24 -20.35 -9.56 5.85
N CYS A 25 -19.35 -8.71 6.06
CA CYS A 25 -18.10 -8.77 5.33
C CYS A 25 -17.32 -10.05 5.71
N SER A 26 -17.03 -10.89 4.72
CA SER A 26 -16.24 -12.11 4.93
C SER A 26 -14.75 -11.85 5.15
N TYR A 27 -14.29 -10.61 4.99
CA TYR A 27 -12.89 -10.22 5.13
C TYR A 27 -12.65 -9.46 6.44
N PRO A 28 -11.59 -9.81 7.19
CA PRO A 28 -11.25 -9.08 8.40
C PRO A 28 -10.70 -7.69 8.06
N TYR A 29 -10.98 -6.72 8.92
CA TYR A 29 -10.61 -5.32 8.72
C TYR A 29 -9.11 -5.17 8.45
N ASN A 30 -8.27 -5.83 9.24
CA ASN A 30 -6.82 -5.73 9.15
C ASN A 30 -6.22 -6.21 7.82
N ASN A 31 -6.90 -7.10 7.10
CA ASN A 31 -6.49 -7.60 5.78
C ASN A 31 -7.18 -6.87 4.61
N SER A 32 -8.08 -5.93 4.91
CA SER A 32 -8.76 -5.13 3.90
C SER A 32 -7.93 -3.91 3.51
N PHE A 33 -8.20 -3.36 2.33
CA PHE A 33 -7.65 -2.05 1.94
C PHE A 33 -8.06 -0.94 2.92
N ALA A 34 -9.22 -1.05 3.59
CA ALA A 34 -9.67 -0.03 4.54
C ALA A 34 -8.64 0.22 5.65
N ASN A 35 -7.98 -0.84 6.16
CA ASN A 35 -6.94 -0.68 7.17
C ASN A 35 -5.64 -0.05 6.63
N LEU A 36 -5.41 -0.10 5.31
CA LEU A 36 -4.27 0.58 4.68
C LEU A 36 -4.52 2.09 4.58
N PHE A 37 -5.76 2.51 4.33
CA PHE A 37 -6.14 3.93 4.27
C PHE A 37 -6.42 4.53 5.66
N PHE A 38 -7.11 3.76 6.51
CA PHE A 38 -7.56 4.14 7.84
C PHE A 38 -7.08 3.08 8.85
N PRO A 39 -5.79 3.11 9.23
CA PRO A 39 -5.24 2.11 10.13
C PRO A 39 -5.93 2.21 11.50
N LYS A 40 -6.44 1.07 11.98
CA LYS A 40 -7.04 0.95 13.32
C LYS A 40 -6.28 -0.07 14.14
N THR A 41 -6.26 0.13 15.45
CA THR A 41 -5.80 -0.92 16.38
C THR A 41 -6.84 -2.03 16.48
N LYS A 42 -6.41 -3.21 16.94
CA LYS A 42 -7.31 -4.34 17.17
C LYS A 42 -8.47 -3.98 18.08
N GLU A 43 -8.18 -3.27 19.17
CA GLU A 43 -9.17 -2.84 20.15
C GLU A 43 -10.20 -1.88 19.55
N GLN A 44 -9.74 -0.91 18.76
CA GLN A 44 -10.62 0.02 18.05
C GLN A 44 -11.53 -0.72 17.07
N ALA A 45 -10.97 -1.60 16.25
CA ALA A 45 -11.75 -2.36 15.28
C ALA A 45 -12.84 -3.21 15.95
N LEU A 46 -12.50 -3.93 17.02
CA LEU A 46 -13.46 -4.73 17.77
C LEU A 46 -14.55 -3.89 18.45
N SER A 47 -14.20 -2.70 18.96
CA SER A 47 -15.17 -1.78 19.58
C SER A 47 -16.22 -1.28 18.59
N GLU A 48 -15.88 -1.21 17.30
CA GLU A 48 -16.78 -0.81 16.23
C GLU A 48 -17.59 -1.96 15.62
N GLY A 49 -17.42 -3.19 16.13
CA GLY A 49 -18.08 -4.39 15.60
C GLY A 49 -17.37 -5.00 14.39
N LEU A 50 -16.16 -4.54 14.06
CA LEU A 50 -15.41 -5.02 12.90
C LEU A 50 -14.71 -6.35 13.21
N PHE A 51 -14.67 -7.23 12.21
CA PHE A 51 -13.96 -8.49 12.32
C PHE A 51 -12.44 -8.29 12.26
N TRP A 52 -11.71 -8.85 13.23
CA TRP A 52 -10.25 -8.83 13.26
C TRP A 52 -9.69 -10.25 13.20
N HIS A 53 -8.66 -10.47 12.39
CA HIS A 53 -8.02 -11.79 12.28
C HIS A 53 -6.56 -11.74 12.70
N ASP A 54 -6.21 -12.50 13.74
CA ASP A 54 -4.82 -12.64 14.20
C ASP A 54 -4.09 -13.68 13.34
N PHE A 55 -3.45 -13.24 12.25
CA PHE A 55 -2.62 -14.11 11.44
C PHE A 55 -1.24 -14.28 12.10
N SER A 56 -0.80 -15.53 12.28
CA SER A 56 0.61 -15.83 12.53
C SER A 56 1.34 -15.93 11.19
N LEU A 57 2.38 -15.10 11.00
CA LEU A 57 3.24 -15.21 9.83
C LEU A 57 4.02 -16.51 9.91
N LYS A 58 3.70 -17.46 9.02
CA LYS A 58 4.53 -18.67 8.84
C LYS A 58 5.86 -18.23 8.22
N LYS A 59 6.92 -18.26 9.03
CA LYS A 59 8.28 -18.00 8.54
C LYS A 59 8.73 -19.21 7.72
N HIS A 60 8.97 -19.00 6.44
CA HIS A 60 9.59 -20.00 5.57
C HIS A 60 11.11 -19.85 5.60
N PRO A 61 11.88 -20.95 5.50
CA PRO A 61 13.33 -20.86 5.43
C PRO A 61 13.74 -20.15 4.15
N ILE A 62 14.53 -19.09 4.30
CA ILE A 62 15.07 -18.28 3.21
C ILE A 62 16.23 -19.07 2.57
N THR A 63 16.26 -19.12 1.24
CA THR A 63 17.30 -19.83 0.47
C THR A 63 18.31 -18.86 -0.13
N ILE A 64 17.87 -17.68 -0.56
CA ILE A 64 18.71 -16.67 -1.22
C ILE A 64 18.48 -15.28 -0.61
N SER A 65 19.55 -14.51 -0.47
CA SER A 65 19.48 -13.09 -0.09
C SER A 65 19.04 -12.24 -1.27
N SER A 66 18.23 -11.20 -1.02
CA SER A 66 17.88 -10.23 -2.06
C SER A 66 19.10 -9.60 -2.72
N LYS A 67 20.27 -9.56 -2.07
CA LYS A 67 21.49 -8.94 -2.63
C LYS A 67 22.14 -9.80 -3.73
N ASP A 68 21.93 -11.10 -3.69
CA ASP A 68 22.62 -12.05 -4.57
C ASP A 68 21.91 -12.23 -5.92
N LEU A 69 20.72 -11.63 -6.12
CA LEU A 69 20.09 -11.66 -7.44
C LEU A 69 20.93 -10.85 -8.44
N PRO A 70 21.00 -11.27 -9.71
CA PRO A 70 21.65 -10.48 -10.74
C PRO A 70 20.84 -9.22 -11.05
N ASP A 71 21.54 -8.15 -11.45
CA ASP A 71 20.91 -6.91 -11.90
C ASP A 71 20.32 -7.03 -13.30
N ASN A 72 20.84 -7.95 -14.12
CA ASN A 72 20.31 -8.25 -15.44
C ASN A 72 19.47 -9.52 -15.41
N ILE A 73 18.25 -9.44 -15.95
CA ILE A 73 17.34 -10.58 -15.99
C ILE A 73 17.88 -11.72 -16.85
N LYS A 74 18.73 -11.42 -17.84
CA LYS A 74 19.35 -12.42 -18.73
C LYS A 74 20.29 -13.38 -18.00
N ASP A 75 20.89 -12.92 -16.89
CA ASP A 75 21.82 -13.71 -16.10
C ASP A 75 21.10 -14.54 -15.02
N THR A 76 19.78 -14.39 -14.91
CA THR A 76 18.95 -15.16 -13.98
C THR A 76 18.72 -16.55 -14.56
N SER A 77 18.89 -17.59 -13.72
CA SER A 77 18.56 -18.96 -14.10
C SER A 77 17.15 -19.35 -13.63
N ASP A 78 16.53 -20.31 -14.32
CA ASP A 78 15.20 -20.83 -13.96
C ASP A 78 15.15 -21.51 -12.57
N ASN A 79 16.31 -21.76 -11.94
CA ASN A 79 16.40 -22.29 -10.58
C ASN A 79 15.76 -21.36 -9.53
N ILE A 80 15.68 -20.06 -9.82
CA ILE A 80 15.06 -19.06 -8.95
C ILE A 80 13.60 -19.37 -8.58
N LEU A 81 12.90 -20.16 -9.41
CA LEU A 81 11.52 -20.60 -9.17
C LEU A 81 11.39 -21.55 -7.96
N LYS A 82 12.48 -22.26 -7.61
CA LYS A 82 12.51 -23.19 -6.47
C LYS A 82 12.93 -22.50 -5.17
N GLU A 83 13.57 -21.35 -5.27
CA GLU A 83 14.18 -20.65 -4.15
C GLU A 83 13.19 -19.74 -3.43
N VAL A 84 13.50 -19.44 -2.17
CA VAL A 84 12.81 -18.43 -1.35
C VAL A 84 13.76 -17.26 -1.16
N ILE A 85 13.38 -16.11 -1.71
CA ILE A 85 14.18 -14.89 -1.71
C ILE A 85 13.84 -14.07 -0.47
N ALA A 86 14.85 -13.61 0.27
CA ALA A 86 14.70 -12.67 1.36
C ALA A 86 14.17 -11.31 0.84
N CYS A 87 13.24 -10.67 1.54
CA CYS A 87 12.91 -9.28 1.25
C CYS A 87 13.98 -8.35 1.83
N SER A 88 14.36 -7.30 1.10
CA SER A 88 15.31 -6.30 1.59
C SER A 88 14.77 -5.41 2.72
N SER A 89 13.44 -5.30 2.84
CA SER A 89 12.76 -4.38 3.77
C SER A 89 12.06 -5.09 4.92
N CYS A 90 11.87 -6.41 4.86
CA CYS A 90 11.24 -7.18 5.92
C CYS A 90 11.85 -8.57 6.04
N ASP A 91 11.68 -9.21 7.20
CA ASP A 91 12.20 -10.57 7.44
C ASP A 91 11.38 -11.68 6.74
N SER A 92 10.54 -11.32 5.77
CA SER A 92 9.69 -12.27 5.05
C SER A 92 10.38 -12.76 3.77
N GLY A 93 10.29 -14.07 3.54
CA GLY A 93 10.66 -14.67 2.26
C GLY A 93 9.52 -14.60 1.25
N TYR A 94 9.83 -14.44 -0.02
CA TYR A 94 8.87 -14.55 -1.13
C TYR A 94 9.42 -15.43 -2.25
N ARG A 95 8.53 -15.90 -3.12
CA ARG A 95 8.86 -16.73 -4.28
C ARG A 95 8.41 -16.04 -5.55
N VAL A 96 9.19 -16.20 -6.60
CA VAL A 96 8.85 -15.71 -7.95
C VAL A 96 8.12 -16.82 -8.69
N THR A 97 7.00 -16.47 -9.32
CA THR A 97 6.24 -17.40 -10.15
C THR A 97 6.78 -17.45 -11.58
N LYS A 98 6.50 -18.53 -12.30
CA LYS A 98 6.88 -18.69 -13.72
C LYS A 98 6.39 -17.54 -14.59
N PHE A 99 5.19 -17.03 -14.29
CA PHE A 99 4.59 -15.93 -15.04
C PHE A 99 5.34 -14.62 -14.80
N GLU A 100 5.67 -14.31 -13.53
CA GLU A 100 6.45 -13.12 -13.18
C GLU A 100 7.84 -13.14 -13.81
N LEU A 101 8.53 -14.28 -13.77
CA LEU A 101 9.83 -14.46 -14.42
C LEU A 101 9.75 -14.19 -15.92
N ARG A 102 8.77 -14.79 -16.61
CA ARG A 102 8.55 -14.57 -18.06
C ARG A 102 8.21 -13.12 -18.38
N LEU A 103 7.42 -12.46 -17.54
CA LEU A 103 7.09 -11.04 -17.69
C LEU A 103 8.34 -10.18 -17.56
N SER A 104 9.18 -10.45 -16.55
CA SER A 104 10.46 -9.75 -16.35
C SER A 104 11.39 -9.88 -17.56
N TYR A 105 11.49 -11.07 -18.16
CA TYR A 105 12.24 -11.27 -19.41
C TYR A 105 11.68 -10.45 -20.57
N LYS A 106 10.36 -10.48 -20.78
CA LYS A 106 9.71 -9.75 -21.87
C LYS A 106 9.89 -8.24 -21.74
N MET A 107 9.86 -7.73 -20.52
CA MET A 107 10.00 -6.30 -20.21
C MET A 107 11.47 -5.88 -20.05
N ASN A 108 12.42 -6.83 -20.08
CA ASN A 108 13.84 -6.61 -19.79
C ASN A 108 14.07 -5.86 -18.47
N VAL A 109 13.37 -6.27 -17.42
CA VAL A 109 13.47 -5.67 -16.06
C VAL A 109 14.00 -6.69 -15.05
N PRO A 110 14.82 -6.26 -14.08
CA PRO A 110 15.30 -7.13 -13.02
C PRO A 110 14.16 -7.69 -12.17
N LEU A 111 14.44 -8.79 -11.49
CA LEU A 111 13.54 -9.29 -10.46
C LEU A 111 13.46 -8.28 -9.29
N PRO A 112 12.28 -8.11 -8.68
CA PRO A 112 12.14 -7.24 -7.53
C PRO A 112 13.02 -7.73 -6.39
N ARG A 113 13.61 -6.81 -5.62
CA ARG A 113 14.39 -7.11 -4.39
C ARG A 113 13.50 -7.15 -3.14
N THR A 114 12.31 -6.58 -3.25
CA THR A 114 11.30 -6.47 -2.20
C THR A 114 10.11 -7.39 -2.47
N CYS A 115 9.46 -7.85 -1.40
CA CYS A 115 8.29 -8.71 -1.52
C CYS A 115 7.07 -7.94 -2.08
N PRO A 116 6.06 -8.64 -2.64
CA PRO A 116 4.88 -8.00 -3.20
C PRO A 116 4.14 -7.08 -2.20
N PHE A 117 4.04 -7.49 -0.93
CA PHE A 117 3.37 -6.68 0.10
C PHE A 117 4.11 -5.38 0.40
N CYS A 118 5.45 -5.41 0.53
CA CYS A 118 6.25 -4.20 0.72
C CYS A 118 6.09 -3.24 -0.47
N ARG A 119 6.09 -3.76 -1.70
CA ARG A 119 5.87 -2.96 -2.92
C ARG A 119 4.49 -2.32 -2.96
N ILE A 120 3.46 -3.05 -2.57
CA ILE A 120 2.09 -2.53 -2.49
C ILE A 120 2.01 -1.45 -1.41
N ASN A 121 2.57 -1.68 -0.23
CA ASN A 121 2.56 -0.72 0.87
C ASN A 121 3.29 0.57 0.51
N GLU A 122 4.42 0.48 -0.20
CA GLU A 122 5.15 1.66 -0.69
C GLU A 122 4.30 2.46 -1.67
N LYS A 123 3.66 1.81 -2.64
CA LYS A 123 2.74 2.46 -3.58
C LYS A 123 1.57 3.14 -2.86
N ILE A 124 0.96 2.46 -1.90
CA ILE A 124 -0.15 3.01 -1.12
C ILE A 124 0.31 4.21 -0.29
N LYS A 125 1.51 4.16 0.31
CA LYS A 125 2.08 5.31 1.04
C LYS A 125 2.22 6.53 0.13
N ILE A 126 2.69 6.34 -1.10
CA ILE A 126 2.79 7.41 -2.11
C ILE A 126 1.38 7.95 -2.44
N TRP A 127 0.41 7.07 -2.72
CA TRP A 127 -0.95 7.47 -3.03
C TRP A 127 -1.62 8.24 -1.89
N LEU A 128 -1.48 7.75 -0.65
CA LEU A 128 -1.99 8.42 0.54
C LEU A 128 -1.34 9.78 0.76
N GLY A 129 -0.03 9.90 0.51
CA GLY A 129 0.67 11.19 0.50
C GLY A 129 0.09 12.15 -0.52
N GLN A 130 -0.12 11.66 -1.75
CA GLN A 130 -0.72 12.42 -2.85
C GLN A 130 -2.20 12.78 -2.65
N MET A 131 -2.92 12.11 -1.76
CA MET A 131 -4.30 12.49 -1.44
C MET A 131 -4.37 13.60 -0.38
N LYS A 132 -3.30 13.81 0.40
CA LYS A 132 -3.28 14.86 1.42
C LYS A 132 -3.12 16.22 0.77
N GLN A 133 -3.97 17.16 1.14
CA GLN A 133 -3.79 18.57 0.79
C GLN A 133 -3.15 19.29 1.97
N ILE A 134 -1.95 19.82 1.74
CA ILE A 134 -1.17 20.57 2.71
C ILE A 134 -1.14 22.01 2.22
N ASP A 135 -1.57 22.93 3.09
CA ASP A 135 -1.44 24.35 2.84
C ASP A 135 0.03 24.75 2.89
N ARG A 136 0.50 25.36 1.80
CA ARG A 136 1.87 25.85 1.62
C ARG A 136 1.87 27.30 1.19
N VAL A 137 3.02 27.92 1.40
CA VAL A 137 3.31 29.30 1.00
C VAL A 137 4.46 29.24 0.01
N CYS A 138 4.40 30.05 -1.04
CA CYS A 138 5.50 30.17 -1.99
C CYS A 138 6.66 30.93 -1.35
N ASP A 139 7.88 30.38 -1.44
CA ASP A 139 9.07 30.99 -0.83
C ASP A 139 9.50 32.33 -1.46
N GLN A 140 8.91 32.73 -2.59
CA GLN A 140 9.29 33.95 -3.32
C GLN A 140 8.24 35.07 -3.32
N CYS A 141 6.96 34.72 -3.31
CA CYS A 141 5.87 35.69 -3.47
C CYS A 141 4.78 35.56 -2.41
N ASP A 142 5.01 34.73 -1.39
CA ASP A 142 4.11 34.50 -0.26
C ASP A 142 2.68 34.08 -0.61
N THR A 143 2.43 33.67 -1.86
CA THR A 143 1.12 33.17 -2.26
C THR A 143 0.80 31.86 -1.55
N LYS A 144 -0.39 31.77 -0.95
CA LYS A 144 -0.89 30.55 -0.30
C LYS A 144 -1.51 29.62 -1.35
N PHE A 145 -1.15 28.34 -1.32
CA PHE A 145 -1.69 27.32 -2.20
C PHE A 145 -1.66 25.94 -1.55
N LYS A 146 -2.39 25.00 -2.13
CA LYS A 146 -2.47 23.62 -1.64
C LYS A 146 -1.58 22.71 -2.46
N THR A 147 -0.84 21.84 -1.79
CA THR A 147 0.04 20.85 -2.43
C THR A 147 0.03 19.53 -1.69
N HIS A 148 0.58 18.50 -2.32
CA HIS A 148 0.74 17.19 -1.70
C HIS A 148 2.07 17.01 -0.95
N HIS A 149 3.03 17.93 -1.14
CA HIS A 149 4.37 17.79 -0.62
C HIS A 149 4.55 18.44 0.76
N ALA A 150 5.03 17.65 1.72
CA ALA A 150 5.37 18.13 3.06
C ALA A 150 6.70 18.91 3.08
N LYS A 151 6.91 19.76 4.11
CA LYS A 151 8.13 20.61 4.23
C LYS A 151 9.43 19.79 4.20
N GLU A 152 9.35 18.57 4.71
CA GLU A 152 10.44 17.60 4.74
C GLU A 152 10.78 17.06 3.34
N GLU A 153 9.78 16.84 2.49
CA GLU A 153 9.96 16.29 1.14
C GLU A 153 10.40 17.35 0.13
N ALA A 154 9.80 18.54 0.23
CA ALA A 154 10.09 19.69 -0.62
C ALA A 154 10.40 20.90 0.27
N PRO A 155 11.70 21.14 0.56
CA PRO A 155 12.14 22.26 1.38
C PRO A 155 11.86 23.62 0.76
N ARG A 156 11.91 23.72 -0.57
CA ARG A 156 11.56 24.92 -1.34
C ARG A 156 10.43 24.61 -2.30
N ILE A 157 9.43 25.49 -2.37
CA ILE A 157 8.27 25.32 -3.24
C ILE A 157 7.87 26.66 -3.86
N PHE A 158 7.76 26.64 -5.19
CA PHE A 158 7.39 27.82 -5.97
C PHE A 158 5.97 27.71 -6.49
N CYS A 159 5.27 28.84 -6.54
CA CYS A 159 4.02 28.90 -7.28
C CYS A 159 4.30 28.77 -8.79
N LYS A 160 3.28 28.39 -9.56
CA LYS A 160 3.41 28.21 -11.01
C LYS A 160 4.05 29.42 -11.71
N GLY A 161 3.68 30.65 -11.30
CA GLY A 161 4.21 31.88 -11.89
C GLY A 161 5.65 32.23 -11.49
N CYS A 162 6.11 31.81 -10.30
CA CYS A 162 7.51 31.94 -9.90
C CYS A 162 8.37 30.89 -10.61
N TYR A 163 7.91 29.65 -10.62
CA TYR A 163 8.59 28.54 -11.29
C TYR A 163 8.82 28.81 -12.79
N GLN A 164 7.81 29.35 -13.48
CA GLN A 164 7.93 29.68 -14.90
C GLN A 164 8.95 30.79 -15.18
N ARG A 165 9.13 31.77 -14.27
CA ARG A 165 10.09 32.86 -14.43
C ARG A 165 11.54 32.47 -14.13
N GLU A 166 11.76 31.40 -13.37
CA GLU A 166 13.11 30.92 -13.06
C GLU A 166 13.65 29.95 -14.12
N ILE A 167 12.76 29.25 -14.83
CA ILE A 167 13.13 28.17 -15.77
C ILE A 167 13.03 28.60 -17.23
N TYR A 168 12.16 29.57 -17.55
CA TYR A 168 12.07 30.21 -18.86
C TYR A 168 12.52 31.67 -18.75
#